data_AF-Q9RU77-F1
#
_entry.id   AF-Q9RU77-F1
#
_cell.length_a   1.000
_cell.length_b   1.000
_cell.length_c   1.000
_cell.angle_alpha   90.00
_cell.angle_beta   90.00
_cell.angle_gamma   90.00
#
_symmetry.space_group_name_H-M   'P 1'
#
loop_
_entity.id
_entity.type
_entity.pdbx_description
1 polymer ?
#
loop_
_entity_poly.entity_id
_entity_poly.type
_entity_poly.pdbx_seq_one_letter_code
_entity_poly.pdbx_strand_id
1 'polypeptide(L)'
;MVKRTFRSAALLLALLVPASAAAAQDPWPASEVLTRLFVIRPSDGARMVRDLSLSPMQAAELRRMAGSERSYGQAGRQVLGRSEAQHLNVKLAEMRTEKDRKTRLALGSQYPAFRDWVRGWWAGEVRRSASRQ
;
A
#
# COMPACT_ATOMS: atom_id res chain seq x y z
N MET A 1 -16.40 -23.59 62.90
CA MET A 1 -15.09 -23.08 62.41
C MET A 1 -14.86 -23.73 61.04
N VAL A 2 -15.03 -23.10 59.86
CA VAL A 2 -14.33 -21.93 59.27
C VAL A 2 -12.80 -22.16 59.36
N LYS A 3 -12.01 -22.41 58.30
CA LYS A 3 -11.86 -21.66 57.03
C LYS A 3 -10.94 -22.43 56.03
N ARG A 4 -11.32 -22.42 54.73
CA ARG A 4 -10.52 -22.22 53.49
C ARG A 4 -9.35 -23.20 53.18
N THR A 5 -9.12 -23.70 51.97
CA THR A 5 -8.83 -23.12 50.63
C THR A 5 -8.50 -24.34 49.72
N PHE A 6 -8.60 -24.42 48.39
CA PHE A 6 -8.11 -23.55 47.30
C PHE A 6 -8.89 -23.91 46.02
N ARG A 7 -9.25 -22.88 45.24
CA ARG A 7 -9.79 -23.00 43.88
C ARG A 7 -8.62 -23.28 42.92
N SER A 8 -8.62 -24.42 42.24
CA SER A 8 -7.71 -24.68 41.12
C SER A 8 -8.44 -24.41 39.81
N ALA A 9 -8.00 -23.34 39.15
CA ALA A 9 -8.43 -22.90 37.84
C ALA A 9 -7.97 -23.91 36.78
N ALA A 10 -8.90 -24.53 36.07
CA ALA A 10 -8.62 -25.19 34.80
C ALA A 10 -8.76 -24.13 33.70
N LEU A 11 -7.64 -23.52 33.34
CA LEU A 11 -7.51 -22.59 32.24
C LEU A 11 -7.83 -23.31 30.93
N LEU A 12 -8.86 -22.83 30.22
CA LEU A 12 -9.14 -23.16 28.83
C LEU A 12 -7.89 -22.87 27.97
N LEU A 13 -7.27 -23.92 27.44
CA LEU A 13 -6.25 -23.84 26.40
C LEU A 13 -6.91 -23.33 25.11
N ALA A 14 -7.01 -22.02 24.99
CA ALA A 14 -7.46 -21.35 23.78
C ALA A 14 -6.40 -21.52 22.67
N LEU A 15 -6.75 -22.35 21.68
CA LEU A 15 -6.59 -22.10 20.25
C LEU A 15 -5.44 -21.14 19.87
N LEU A 16 -4.22 -21.67 19.80
CA LEU A 16 -3.15 -21.08 18.99
C LEU A 16 -3.45 -21.36 17.51
N VAL A 17 -4.40 -20.61 16.94
CA VAL A 17 -4.44 -20.42 15.49
C VAL A 17 -3.40 -19.35 15.18
N PRO A 18 -2.31 -19.65 14.46
CA PRO A 18 -1.44 -18.60 13.95
C PRO A 18 -2.30 -17.78 12.98
N ALA A 19 -2.59 -16.54 13.34
CA ALA A 19 -3.20 -15.57 12.45
C ALA A 19 -2.38 -15.56 11.16
N SER A 20 -2.92 -16.13 10.09
CA SER A 20 -2.31 -16.08 8.78
C SER A 20 -2.14 -14.61 8.44
N ALA A 21 -0.90 -14.12 8.48
CA ALA A 21 -0.55 -12.82 7.96
C ALA A 21 -0.99 -12.84 6.49
N ALA A 22 -2.12 -12.22 6.19
CA ALA A 22 -2.55 -11.98 4.83
C ALA A 22 -1.34 -11.37 4.11
N ALA A 23 -0.72 -12.15 3.23
CA ALA A 23 0.41 -11.71 2.45
C ALA A 23 -0.01 -10.38 1.83
N ALA A 24 0.61 -9.29 2.26
CA ALA A 24 0.21 -7.96 1.83
C ALA A 24 0.32 -7.95 0.32
N GLN A 25 -0.83 -7.96 -0.36
CA GLN A 25 -0.87 -7.92 -1.82
C GLN A 25 -0.02 -6.74 -2.25
N ASP A 26 0.87 -6.99 -3.19
CA ASP A 26 1.70 -5.96 -3.77
C ASP A 26 0.79 -4.85 -4.32
N PRO A 27 0.80 -3.65 -3.71
CA PRO A 27 -0.15 -2.61 -4.08
C PRO A 27 0.22 -1.98 -5.43
N TRP A 28 1.42 -2.25 -5.93
CA TRP A 28 1.92 -1.66 -7.15
C TRP A 28 1.72 -2.61 -8.34
N PRO A 29 1.34 -2.11 -9.53
CA PRO A 29 0.98 -0.73 -9.86
C PRO A 29 -0.51 -0.40 -9.61
N ALA A 30 -1.30 -1.33 -9.07
CA ALA A 30 -2.76 -1.21 -9.06
C ALA A 30 -3.32 -0.06 -8.20
N SER A 31 -2.61 0.30 -7.13
CA SER A 31 -3.03 1.29 -6.15
C SER A 31 -2.33 2.64 -6.33
N GLU A 32 -3.05 3.68 -5.91
CA GLU A 32 -2.73 4.94 -5.17
C GLU A 32 -1.33 5.29 -4.64
N VAL A 33 -0.27 4.51 -4.88
CA VAL A 33 0.91 4.50 -4.01
C VAL A 33 1.68 5.82 -4.04
N LEU A 34 1.93 6.42 -5.22
CA LEU A 34 2.70 7.67 -5.29
C LEU A 34 1.87 8.83 -4.74
N THR A 35 0.57 8.89 -5.04
CA THR A 35 -0.33 9.88 -4.44
C THR A 35 -0.32 9.77 -2.91
N ARG A 36 -0.38 8.56 -2.34
CA ARG A 36 -0.28 8.39 -0.89
C ARG A 36 1.06 8.85 -0.33
N LEU A 37 2.17 8.46 -0.94
CA LEU A 37 3.51 8.76 -0.44
C LEU A 37 3.92 10.23 -0.58
N PHE A 38 3.49 10.90 -1.66
CA PHE A 38 3.95 12.26 -1.95
C PHE A 38 2.91 13.35 -1.69
N VAL A 39 1.61 13.01 -1.58
CA VAL A 39 0.54 13.98 -1.35
C VAL A 39 -0.08 13.80 0.03
N ILE A 40 -0.49 12.58 0.38
CA ILE A 40 -1.24 12.32 1.63
C ILE A 40 -0.29 12.20 2.82
N ARG A 41 0.84 11.48 2.65
CA ARG A 41 1.82 11.18 3.69
C ARG A 41 3.24 11.54 3.23
N PRO A 42 3.52 12.82 2.97
CA PRO A 42 4.80 13.27 2.40
C PRO A 42 6.03 12.87 3.23
N SER A 43 5.88 12.66 4.53
CA SER A 43 6.95 12.16 5.40
C SER A 43 7.38 10.73 5.07
N ASP A 44 6.45 9.85 4.69
CA ASP A 44 6.77 8.49 4.24
C ASP A 44 7.43 8.52 2.86
N GLY A 45 6.98 9.40 1.95
CA GLY A 45 7.65 9.62 0.66
C GLY A 45 9.08 10.15 0.84
N ALA A 46 9.30 11.07 1.78
CA ALA A 46 10.64 11.55 2.12
C ALA A 46 11.51 10.45 2.73
N ARG A 47 10.94 9.56 3.56
CA ARG A 47 11.65 8.39 4.08
C ARG A 47 12.06 7.46 2.93
N MET A 48 11.16 7.11 2.02
CA MET A 48 11.47 6.29 0.85
C MET A 48 12.61 6.86 0.01
N VAL A 49 12.58 8.17 -0.28
CA VAL A 49 13.62 8.85 -1.05
C VAL A 49 14.98 8.71 -0.38
N ARG A 50 15.06 8.83 0.94
CA ARG A 50 16.30 8.63 1.70
C ARG A 50 16.73 7.17 1.74
N ASP A 51 15.84 6.26 2.12
CA ASP A 51 16.12 4.83 2.28
C ASP A 51 16.65 4.21 0.98
N LEU A 52 16.13 4.66 -0.17
CA LEU A 52 16.52 4.18 -1.49
C LEU A 52 17.62 5.02 -2.13
N SER A 53 18.09 6.08 -1.45
CA SER A 53 19.07 7.04 -2.00
C SER A 53 18.70 7.54 -3.39
N LEU A 54 17.43 7.94 -3.57
CA LEU A 54 16.96 8.45 -4.86
C LEU A 54 17.56 9.84 -5.12
N SER A 55 18.05 10.04 -6.35
CA SER A 55 18.51 11.37 -6.77
C SER A 55 17.36 12.38 -6.77
N PRO A 56 17.67 13.69 -6.69
CA PRO A 56 16.64 14.74 -6.78
C PRO A 56 15.78 14.62 -8.04
N MET A 57 16.38 14.23 -9.17
CA MET A 57 15.68 14.02 -10.44
C MET A 57 14.68 12.86 -10.37
N GLN A 58 15.11 11.72 -9.83
CA GLN A 58 14.23 10.56 -9.63
C GLN A 58 13.07 10.90 -8.69
N ALA A 59 13.37 11.57 -7.58
CA ALA A 59 12.35 11.98 -6.62
C ALA A 59 11.37 13.01 -7.20
N ALA A 60 11.84 13.93 -8.05
CA ALA A 60 10.98 14.88 -8.76
C ALA A 60 10.05 14.16 -9.76
N GLU A 61 10.58 13.18 -10.49
CA GLU A 61 9.79 12.40 -11.44
C GLU A 61 8.70 11.56 -10.75
N LEU A 62 9.01 10.93 -9.61
CA LEU A 62 8.00 10.23 -8.82
C LEU A 62 6.89 11.18 -8.32
N ARG A 63 7.24 12.40 -7.88
CA ARG A 63 6.26 13.43 -7.47
C ARG A 63 5.38 13.88 -8.64
N ARG A 64 5.97 14.06 -9.82
CA ARG A 64 5.23 14.40 -11.05
C ARG A 64 4.21 13.31 -11.38
N MET A 65 4.62 12.04 -11.32
CA MET A 65 3.72 10.90 -11.55
C MET A 65 2.62 10.78 -10.48
N ALA A 66 2.87 11.16 -9.22
CA ALA A 66 1.84 11.20 -8.17
C ALA A 66 0.68 12.14 -8.51
N GLY A 67 0.96 13.23 -9.24
CA GLY A 67 -0.06 14.15 -9.76
C GLY A 67 -0.96 13.47 -10.80
N SER A 68 -0.38 12.76 -11.76
CA SER A 68 -1.14 12.01 -12.77
C SER A 68 -1.97 10.89 -12.14
N GLU A 69 -1.42 10.17 -11.16
CA GLU A 69 -2.13 9.10 -10.46
C GLU A 69 -3.40 9.61 -9.76
N ARG A 70 -3.34 10.79 -9.14
CA ARG A 70 -4.49 11.43 -8.49
C ARG A 70 -5.63 11.72 -9.49
N SER A 71 -5.30 12.21 -10.68
CA SER A 71 -6.29 12.50 -11.72
C SER A 71 -7.03 11.22 -12.17
N TYR A 72 -6.32 10.10 -12.31
CA TYR A 72 -6.93 8.81 -12.67
C TYR A 72 -7.76 8.21 -11.53
N GLY A 73 -7.28 8.34 -10.30
CA GLY A 73 -7.99 7.92 -9.09
C GLY A 73 -9.34 8.61 -8.90
N GLN A 74 -9.44 9.88 -9.31
CA GLN A 74 -10.70 10.62 -9.28
C GLN A 74 -11.64 10.19 -10.42
N ALA A 75 -11.13 10.00 -11.63
CA ALA A 75 -11.93 9.51 -12.76
C ALA A 75 -12.57 8.14 -12.46
N GLY A 76 -11.87 7.28 -11.72
CA GLY A 76 -12.38 5.97 -11.31
C GLY A 76 -13.59 6.01 -10.37
N ARG A 77 -13.80 7.11 -9.65
CA ARG A 77 -14.89 7.24 -8.65
C ARG A 77 -16.18 7.82 -9.24
N GLN A 78 -16.16 8.28 -10.49
CA GLN A 78 -17.28 9.01 -11.10
C GLN A 78 -18.14 8.16 -12.05
N VAL A 79 -17.85 6.86 -12.19
CA VAL A 79 -18.59 6.01 -13.13
C VAL A 79 -19.92 5.55 -12.55
N LEU A 80 -20.98 5.76 -13.32
CA LEU A 80 -22.37 5.51 -12.92
C LEU A 80 -23.00 4.28 -13.61
N GLY A 81 -22.36 3.71 -14.64
CA GLY A 81 -22.89 2.60 -15.45
C GLY A 81 -21.95 1.41 -15.64
N ARG A 82 -22.52 0.21 -15.90
CA ARG A 82 -21.76 -1.06 -16.04
C ARG A 82 -20.87 -1.11 -17.29
N SER A 83 -21.35 -0.61 -18.43
CA SER A 83 -20.56 -0.54 -19.68
C SER A 83 -19.42 0.47 -19.57
N GLU A 84 -19.71 1.65 -19.01
CA GLU A 84 -18.73 2.67 -18.70
C GLU A 84 -17.65 2.16 -17.73
N ALA A 85 -18.04 1.33 -16.76
CA ALA A 85 -17.09 0.68 -15.84
C ALA A 85 -16.14 -0.28 -16.55
N GLN A 86 -16.61 -1.04 -17.56
CA GLN A 86 -15.74 -1.92 -18.33
C GLN A 86 -14.71 -1.15 -19.15
N HIS A 87 -15.13 -0.10 -19.88
CA HIS A 87 -14.22 0.76 -20.63
C HIS A 87 -13.23 1.48 -19.72
N LEU A 88 -13.69 1.98 -18.57
CA LEU A 88 -12.82 2.57 -17.56
C LEU A 88 -11.80 1.54 -17.03
N ASN A 89 -12.21 0.31 -16.74
CA ASN A 89 -11.31 -0.73 -16.22
C ASN A 89 -10.17 -1.05 -17.20
N VAL A 90 -10.46 -1.12 -18.51
CA VAL A 90 -9.43 -1.30 -19.55
C VAL A 90 -8.46 -0.12 -19.52
N LYS A 91 -8.98 1.11 -19.54
CA LYS A 91 -8.15 2.33 -19.49
C LYS A 91 -7.32 2.40 -18.21
N LEU A 92 -7.88 2.03 -17.05
CA LEU A 92 -7.15 1.98 -15.79
C LEU A 92 -6.04 0.92 -15.83
N ALA A 93 -6.27 -0.24 -16.46
CA ALA A 93 -5.23 -1.26 -16.62
C ALA A 93 -4.07 -0.76 -17.48
N GLU A 94 -4.35 -0.10 -18.60
CA GLU A 94 -3.32 0.54 -19.44
C GLU A 94 -2.52 1.59 -18.68
N MET A 95 -3.21 2.46 -17.93
CA MET A 95 -2.55 3.50 -17.12
C MET A 95 -1.70 2.90 -16.00
N ARG A 96 -2.12 1.78 -15.39
CA ARG A 96 -1.31 1.05 -14.41
C ARG A 96 -0.04 0.49 -15.03
N THR A 97 -0.14 -0.12 -16.22
CA THR A 97 1.01 -0.63 -16.97
C THR A 97 1.98 0.50 -17.36
N GLU A 98 1.44 1.62 -17.82
CA GLU A 98 2.25 2.78 -18.20
C GLU A 98 2.93 3.44 -17.01
N LYS A 99 2.23 3.54 -15.87
CA LYS A 99 2.81 3.99 -14.59
C LYS A 99 3.98 3.09 -14.19
N ASP A 100 3.80 1.78 -14.28
CA ASP A 100 4.85 0.81 -13.95
C ASP A 100 6.08 0.98 -14.85
N ARG A 101 5.86 1.04 -16.17
CA ARG A 101 6.91 1.24 -17.18
C ARG A 101 7.70 2.53 -16.91
N LYS A 102 7.00 3.65 -16.72
CA LYS A 102 7.64 4.96 -16.42
C LYS A 102 8.44 4.93 -15.12
N THR A 103 7.90 4.28 -14.08
CA THR A 103 8.60 4.17 -12.80
C THR A 103 9.85 3.30 -12.92
N ARG A 104 9.79 2.21 -13.68
CA ARG A 104 10.97 1.39 -13.98
C ARG A 104 12.04 2.17 -14.74
N LEU A 105 11.65 2.98 -15.73
CA LEU A 105 12.58 3.82 -16.47
C LEU A 105 13.19 4.93 -15.60
N ALA A 106 12.40 5.58 -14.76
CA ALA A 106 12.87 6.64 -13.87
C ALA A 106 13.86 6.11 -12.82
N LEU A 107 13.57 4.94 -12.23
CA LEU A 107 14.37 4.40 -11.13
C LEU A 107 15.52 3.50 -11.60
N GLY A 108 15.45 2.96 -12.82
CA GLY A 108 16.48 2.06 -13.36
C GLY A 108 16.75 0.88 -12.41
N SER A 109 18.00 0.72 -12.00
CA SER A 109 18.44 -0.34 -11.08
C SER A 109 17.83 -0.27 -9.68
N GLN A 110 17.30 0.89 -9.26
CA GLN A 110 16.63 1.06 -7.97
C GLN A 110 15.17 0.60 -7.98
N TYR A 111 14.60 0.28 -9.14
CA TYR A 111 13.20 -0.12 -9.26
C TYR A 111 12.82 -1.36 -8.43
N PRO A 112 13.63 -2.45 -8.37
CA PRO A 112 13.33 -3.58 -7.49
C PRO A 112 13.31 -3.19 -6.01
N ALA A 113 14.28 -2.40 -5.55
CA ALA A 113 14.33 -1.92 -4.17
C ALA A 113 13.11 -1.03 -3.82
N PHE A 114 12.66 -0.21 -4.77
CA PHE A 114 11.41 0.53 -4.64
C PHE A 114 10.19 -0.38 -4.45
N ARG A 115 10.07 -1.45 -5.26
CA ARG A 115 8.97 -2.42 -5.16
C ARG A 115 8.96 -3.09 -3.79
N ASP A 116 10.13 -3.47 -3.29
CA ASP A 116 10.28 -4.10 -1.97
C ASP A 116 9.90 -3.14 -0.85
N TRP A 117 10.40 -1.91 -0.92
CA TRP A 117 10.07 -0.85 0.03
C TRP A 117 8.55 -0.60 0.08
N VAL A 118 7.90 -0.49 -1.09
CA VAL A 118 6.46 -0.27 -1.20
C VAL A 118 5.66 -1.43 -0.59
N ARG A 119 6.06 -2.69 -0.85
CA ARG A 119 5.40 -3.86 -0.25
C ARG A 119 5.49 -3.82 1.27
N GLY A 120 6.68 -3.56 1.82
CA GLY A 120 6.90 -3.46 3.26
C GLY A 120 6.09 -2.32 3.91
N TRP A 121 6.13 -1.14 3.29
CA TRP A 121 5.37 0.02 3.75
C TRP A 121 3.85 -0.25 3.73
N TRP A 122 3.34 -0.85 2.66
CA TRP A 122 1.91 -1.15 2.49
C TRP A 122 1.40 -2.19 3.48
N ALA A 123 2.18 -3.24 3.75
CA ALA A 123 1.87 -4.21 4.79
C ALA A 123 1.70 -3.55 6.17
N GLY A 124 2.51 -2.52 6.45
CA GLY A 124 2.35 -1.68 7.64
C GLY A 124 1.09 -0.81 7.61
N GLU A 125 0.71 -0.29 6.43
CA GLU A 125 -0.47 0.56 6.28
C GLU A 125 -1.78 -0.21 6.42
N VAL A 126 -1.92 -1.36 5.74
CA VAL A 126 -3.11 -2.23 5.85
C VAL A 126 -3.36 -2.62 7.31
N ARG A 127 -2.29 -2.93 8.06
CA ARG A 127 -2.37 -3.27 9.48
C ARG A 127 -2.87 -2.12 10.35
N ARG A 128 -2.39 -0.90 10.10
CA ARG A 128 -2.83 0.32 10.82
C ARG A 128 -4.28 0.69 10.54
N SER A 129 -4.76 0.42 9.32
CA SER A 129 -6.16 0.64 8.96
C SER A 129 -7.09 -0.40 9.61
N ALA A 130 -6.66 -1.66 9.69
CA ALA A 130 -7.42 -2.72 10.34
C ALA A 130 -7.56 -2.53 11.86
N SER A 131 -6.58 -1.92 12.53
CA SER A 131 -6.62 -1.66 13.97
C SER A 131 -7.42 -0.41 14.39
N ARG A 132 -8.01 0.32 13.42
CA ARG A 132 -8.85 1.52 13.67
C ARG A 132 -10.35 1.25 13.46
N GLN A 133 -10.72 0.03 13.10
CA GLN A 133 -12.09 -0.46 13.06
C GLN A 133 -12.39 -1.20 14.35
#